data_AF-A0A3N0X260-F1
#
_entry.id   AF-A0A3N0X260-F1
#
_cell.length_a   1.000
_cell.length_b   1.000
_cell.length_c   1.000
_cell.angle_alpha   90.00
_cell.angle_beta   90.00
_cell.angle_gamma   90.00
#
_symmetry.space_group_name_H-M   'P 1'
#
loop_
_entity.id
_entity.type
_entity.pdbx_description
1 polymer ?
#
loop_
_entity_poly.entity_id
_entity_poly.type
_entity_poly.pdbx_seq_one_letter_code
_entity_poly.pdbx_strand_id
1 'polypeptide(L)'
;MKKLILIGIAGLSLASCKTISKQYVVRPKSYTETQGTATFTQKKGKVEMDLSVFKLKPGLHAVHIHEFGNCSATDASSAGGHWNPSKDEHGKWESDHFHMGDIGNLDADKDGKSRINLKP
;
A
#
# COMPACT_ATOMS: atom_id res chain seq x y z
N MET A 1 -38.10 24.92 -48.62
CA MET A 1 -38.33 24.21 -47.34
C MET A 1 -37.43 22.98 -47.30
N LYS A 2 -36.27 23.04 -46.65
CA LYS A 2 -35.43 21.86 -46.39
C LYS A 2 -34.95 21.98 -44.94
N LYS A 3 -35.58 21.23 -44.04
CA LYS A 3 -35.16 21.14 -42.63
C LYS A 3 -33.96 20.17 -42.58
N LEU A 4 -32.75 20.69 -42.34
CA LEU A 4 -31.62 19.84 -41.96
C LEU A 4 -31.83 19.39 -40.51
N ILE A 5 -32.01 18.09 -40.32
CA ILE A 5 -32.02 17.46 -39.00
C ILE A 5 -30.55 17.13 -38.68
N LEU A 6 -29.92 17.92 -37.81
CA LEU A 6 -28.65 17.54 -37.20
C LEU A 6 -28.95 16.49 -36.12
N ILE A 7 -28.60 15.23 -36.39
CA ILE A 7 -28.54 14.19 -35.37
C ILE A 7 -27.22 14.38 -34.63
N GLY A 8 -27.28 15.06 -33.48
CA GLY A 8 -26.15 15.16 -32.56
C GLY A 8 -25.89 13.80 -31.93
N ILE A 9 -24.87 13.09 -32.41
CA ILE A 9 -24.34 11.90 -31.73
C ILE A 9 -23.62 12.41 -30.48
N ALA A 10 -24.32 12.41 -29.36
CA ALA A 10 -23.70 12.59 -28.05
C ALA A 10 -22.81 11.38 -27.79
N GLY A 11 -21.50 11.53 -28.02
CA GLY A 11 -20.50 10.53 -27.70
C GLY A 11 -20.49 10.29 -26.19
N LEU A 12 -21.11 9.19 -25.77
CA LEU A 12 -21.06 8.72 -24.39
C LEU A 12 -19.63 8.24 -24.11
N SER A 13 -18.78 9.10 -23.56
CA SER A 13 -17.44 8.73 -23.14
C SER A 13 -17.54 7.82 -21.92
N LEU A 14 -17.50 6.52 -22.15
CA LEU A 14 -17.33 5.52 -21.09
C LEU A 14 -15.92 5.68 -20.52
N ALA A 15 -15.78 6.51 -19.48
CA ALA A 15 -14.57 6.58 -18.67
C ALA A 15 -14.41 5.25 -17.91
N SER A 16 -13.71 4.29 -18.53
CA SER A 16 -13.37 3.03 -17.87
C SER A 16 -12.38 3.32 -16.74
N CYS A 17 -12.79 3.02 -15.50
CA CYS A 17 -11.95 3.17 -14.33
C CYS A 17 -10.81 2.14 -14.42
N LYS A 18 -9.63 2.58 -14.89
CA LYS A 18 -8.46 1.72 -15.07
C LYS A 18 -7.96 1.27 -13.70
N THR A 19 -7.95 -0.04 -13.46
CA THR A 19 -7.27 -0.62 -12.30
C THR A 19 -5.76 -0.49 -12.53
N ILE A 20 -5.06 0.15 -11.59
CA ILE A 20 -3.61 0.32 -11.65
C ILE A 20 -3.02 -0.58 -10.58
N SER A 21 -2.08 -1.46 -10.98
CA SER A 21 -1.35 -2.32 -10.05
C SER A 21 0.15 -2.07 -10.18
N LYS A 22 0.83 -1.98 -9.03
CA LYS A 22 2.28 -1.81 -8.93
C LYS A 22 2.83 -2.74 -7.87
N GLN A 23 3.92 -3.43 -8.18
CA GLN A 23 4.62 -4.31 -7.27
C GLN A 23 6.00 -3.76 -6.93
N TYR A 24 6.36 -3.84 -5.66
CA TYR A 24 7.65 -3.45 -5.13
C TYR A 24 8.29 -4.64 -4.41
N VAL A 25 9.62 -4.73 -4.49
CA VAL A 25 10.39 -5.75 -3.79
C VAL A 25 10.74 -5.23 -2.39
N VAL A 26 10.44 -6.03 -1.37
CA VAL A 26 10.91 -5.79 0.01
C VAL A 26 12.36 -6.22 0.07
N ARG A 27 13.25 -5.27 0.37
CA ARG A 27 14.69 -5.49 0.49
C ARG A 27 15.10 -5.48 1.97
N PRO A 28 16.06 -6.33 2.37
CA PRO A 28 16.50 -6.39 3.74
C PRO A 28 17.19 -5.10 4.18
N LYS A 29 17.02 -4.79 5.47
CA LYS A 29 17.68 -3.68 6.19
C LYS A 29 18.09 -4.13 7.59
N SER A 30 18.93 -3.35 8.26
CA SER A 30 19.40 -3.62 9.62
C SER A 30 20.05 -5.00 9.75
N TYR A 31 20.79 -5.42 8.72
CA TYR A 31 21.47 -6.71 8.63
C TYR A 31 20.55 -7.94 8.78
N THR A 32 19.25 -7.77 8.52
CA THR A 32 18.30 -8.88 8.42
C THR A 32 18.39 -9.56 7.05
N GLU A 33 17.69 -10.67 6.88
CA GLU A 33 17.51 -11.30 5.56
C GLU A 33 16.07 -11.18 5.01
N THR A 34 15.21 -10.40 5.68
CA THR A 34 13.80 -10.25 5.33
C THR A 34 13.62 -9.79 3.89
N GLN A 35 12.80 -10.52 3.14
CA GLN A 35 12.56 -10.31 1.72
C GLN A 35 11.09 -10.56 1.40
N GLY A 36 10.65 -10.10 0.23
CA GLY A 36 9.26 -10.29 -0.18
C GLY A 36 8.82 -9.33 -1.28
N THR A 37 7.50 -9.23 -1.43
CA THR A 37 6.86 -8.34 -2.39
C THR A 37 5.67 -7.63 -1.76
N ALA A 38 5.51 -6.35 -2.05
CA ALA A 38 4.32 -5.56 -1.75
C ALA A 38 3.66 -5.15 -3.07
N THR A 39 2.42 -5.59 -3.30
CA THR A 39 1.62 -5.21 -4.47
C THR A 39 0.54 -4.23 -4.02
N PHE A 40 0.53 -3.04 -4.61
CA PHE A 40 -0.50 -2.04 -4.42
C PHE A 40 -1.41 -2.02 -5.64
N THR A 41 -2.72 -2.08 -5.42
CA THR A 41 -3.73 -2.05 -6.48
C THR A 41 -4.75 -0.96 -6.19
N GLN A 42 -4.82 0.03 -7.08
CA GLN A 42 -5.84 1.07 -7.01
C GLN A 42 -7.12 0.60 -7.71
N LYS A 43 -8.22 0.57 -6.97
CA LYS A 43 -9.54 0.16 -7.44
C LYS A 43 -10.62 1.03 -6.80
N LYS A 44 -11.50 1.61 -7.62
CA LYS A 44 -12.65 2.43 -7.17
C LYS A 44 -12.26 3.52 -6.16
N GLY A 45 -11.14 4.20 -6.38
CA GLY A 45 -10.66 5.28 -5.51
C GLY A 45 -9.97 4.83 -4.22
N LYS A 46 -9.81 3.52 -3.99
CA LYS A 46 -9.08 2.94 -2.85
C LYS A 46 -7.82 2.24 -3.30
N VAL A 47 -6.87 2.06 -2.38
CA VAL A 47 -5.62 1.32 -2.60
C VAL A 47 -5.63 0.07 -1.75
N GLU A 48 -5.70 -1.10 -2.39
CA GLU A 48 -5.51 -2.39 -1.75
C GLU A 48 -4.00 -2.70 -1.70
N MET A 49 -3.54 -3.37 -0.63
CA MET A 49 -2.16 -3.82 -0.49
C MET A 49 -2.10 -5.32 -0.24
N ASP A 50 -1.24 -6.03 -0.99
CA ASP A 50 -0.90 -7.43 -0.75
C ASP A 50 0.60 -7.52 -0.46
N LEU A 51 0.96 -7.77 0.79
CA LEU A 51 2.33 -7.89 1.25
C LEU A 51 2.60 -9.34 1.63
N SER A 52 3.54 -9.98 0.93
CA SER A 52 4.02 -11.33 1.23
C SER A 52 5.51 -11.27 1.51
N VAL A 53 5.93 -11.78 2.66
CA VAL A 53 7.31 -11.70 3.13
C VAL A 53 7.79 -13.03 3.71
N PHE A 54 9.11 -13.22 3.70
CA PHE A 54 9.79 -14.42 4.18
C PHE A 54 11.13 -14.05 4.83
N LYS A 55 11.73 -15.02 5.55
CA LYS A 55 12.94 -14.85 6.37
C LYS A 55 12.78 -13.88 7.54
N LEU A 56 11.56 -13.72 8.06
CA LEU A 56 11.35 -13.05 9.34
C LEU A 56 11.72 -13.98 10.50
N LYS A 57 12.00 -13.40 11.66
CA LYS A 57 11.94 -14.16 12.92
C LYS A 57 10.47 -14.56 13.16
N PRO A 58 10.15 -15.76 13.66
CA PRO A 58 8.77 -16.11 14.00
C PRO A 58 8.13 -15.12 14.99
N GLY A 59 6.82 -14.90 14.88
CA GLY A 59 6.04 -14.00 15.74
C GLY A 59 5.57 -12.71 15.05
N LEU A 60 5.10 -11.74 15.84
CA LEU A 60 4.48 -10.51 15.34
C LEU A 60 5.51 -9.49 14.84
N HIS A 61 5.24 -8.91 13.67
CA HIS A 61 6.01 -7.79 13.09
C HIS A 61 5.06 -6.71 12.60
N ALA A 62 5.26 -5.48 13.05
CA ALA A 62 4.47 -4.34 12.58
C ALA A 62 4.84 -3.95 11.16
N VAL A 63 3.84 -3.47 10.41
CA VAL A 63 3.98 -2.97 9.04
C VAL A 63 3.50 -1.52 9.01
N HIS A 64 4.37 -0.63 8.57
CA HIS A 64 4.05 0.78 8.39
C HIS A 64 4.50 1.28 7.01
N ILE A 65 3.74 2.23 6.44
CA ILE A 65 4.19 3.07 5.34
C ILE A 65 4.89 4.28 5.95
N HIS A 66 6.11 4.57 5.50
CA HIS A 66 6.90 5.72 5.95
C HIS A 66 6.76 6.92 5.00
N GLU A 67 7.06 8.11 5.51
CA GLU A 67 6.85 9.37 4.80
C GLU A 67 7.75 9.55 3.57
N PHE A 68 8.95 8.95 3.55
CA PHE A 68 9.88 9.04 2.42
C PHE A 68 10.11 7.68 1.77
N GLY A 69 10.04 7.65 0.44
CA GLY A 69 10.45 6.51 -0.39
C GLY A 69 11.98 6.30 -0.45
N ASN A 70 12.70 6.60 0.63
CA ASN A 70 14.14 6.57 0.72
C ASN A 70 14.60 5.47 1.68
N CYS A 71 15.10 4.36 1.13
CA CYS A 71 15.69 3.27 1.89
C CYS A 71 17.22 3.25 1.75
N SER A 72 17.91 4.40 1.67
CA SER A 72 19.37 4.43 1.50
C SER A 72 20.14 4.06 2.77
N ALA A 73 19.65 4.46 3.95
CA ALA A 73 20.31 4.15 5.22
C ALA A 73 20.36 2.63 5.48
N THR A 74 21.43 2.16 6.11
CA THR A 74 21.64 0.74 6.43
C THR A 74 20.55 0.20 7.37
N ASP A 75 20.11 1.04 8.31
CA ASP A 75 19.10 0.75 9.32
C ASP A 75 17.68 1.20 8.93
N ALA A 76 17.48 1.64 7.68
CA ALA A 76 16.24 2.19 7.14
C ALA A 76 15.78 3.54 7.73
N SER A 77 16.56 4.21 8.59
CA SER A 77 16.21 5.50 9.19
C SER A 77 15.93 6.62 8.17
N SER A 78 16.51 6.52 6.96
CA SER A 78 16.26 7.46 5.86
C SER A 78 14.82 7.49 5.35
N ALA A 79 13.98 6.52 5.75
CA ALA A 79 12.57 6.49 5.39
C ALA A 79 11.74 7.53 6.16
N GLY A 80 12.28 8.09 7.25
CA GLY A 80 11.59 9.05 8.12
C GLY A 80 10.61 8.37 9.08
N GLY A 81 9.68 9.16 9.62
CA GLY A 81 8.59 8.66 10.47
C GLY A 81 7.51 7.91 9.70
N HIS A 82 6.44 7.52 10.40
CA HIS A 82 5.26 6.96 9.77
C HIS A 82 4.61 8.02 8.88
N TRP A 83 4.05 7.60 7.74
CA TRP A 83 3.31 8.49 6.88
C TRP A 83 2.03 8.97 7.59
N ASN A 84 2.00 10.25 7.94
CA ASN A 84 0.94 10.85 8.74
C ASN A 84 0.54 12.25 8.22
N PRO A 85 -0.16 12.32 7.08
CA PRO A 85 -0.58 13.61 6.52
C PRO A 85 -1.72 14.26 7.32
N SER A 86 -2.48 13.48 8.10
CA SER A 86 -3.56 13.98 8.97
C SER A 86 -3.07 14.54 10.31
N LYS A 87 -1.82 14.24 10.69
CA LYS A 87 -1.22 14.60 11.99
C LYS A 87 -1.94 13.97 13.18
N ASP A 88 -2.45 12.76 13.00
CA ASP A 88 -3.04 11.96 14.07
C ASP A 88 -1.96 11.34 14.96
N GLU A 89 -2.35 10.83 16.12
CA GLU A 89 -1.50 9.99 16.96
C GLU A 89 -1.34 8.59 16.35
N HIS A 90 -0.25 7.90 16.69
CA HIS A 90 -0.04 6.51 16.30
C HIS A 90 -1.11 5.61 16.93
N GLY A 91 -1.54 4.58 16.19
CA GLY A 91 -2.45 3.59 16.74
C GLY A 91 -2.72 2.41 15.83
N LYS A 92 -3.67 1.58 16.26
CA LYS A 92 -4.10 0.42 15.48
C LYS A 92 -4.89 0.91 14.25
N TRP A 93 -4.66 0.30 13.10
CA TRP A 93 -5.47 0.54 11.90
C TRP A 93 -6.98 0.51 12.22
N GLU A 94 -7.73 1.50 11.73
CA GLU A 94 -9.17 1.68 11.95
C GLU A 94 -9.61 1.91 13.42
N SER A 95 -8.67 2.26 14.31
CA SER A 95 -9.03 2.80 15.63
C SER A 95 -9.31 4.30 15.59
N ASP A 96 -9.70 4.89 16.72
CA ASP A 96 -10.06 6.32 16.79
C ASP A 96 -8.91 7.26 16.39
N HIS A 97 -7.66 6.84 16.63
CA HIS A 97 -6.46 7.56 16.22
C HIS A 97 -5.44 6.57 15.65
N PHE A 98 -4.94 6.83 14.45
CA PHE A 98 -3.84 6.10 13.84
C PHE A 98 -3.22 6.92 12.72
N HIS A 99 -1.94 6.72 12.44
CA HIS A 99 -1.33 7.29 11.24
C HIS A 99 -1.91 6.59 10.01
N MET A 100 -2.09 7.32 8.90
CA MET A 100 -2.52 6.70 7.64
C MET A 100 -1.54 5.64 7.09
N GLY A 101 -0.30 5.63 7.60
CA GLY A 101 0.69 4.58 7.33
C GLY A 101 0.61 3.36 8.23
N ASP A 102 -0.21 3.32 9.28
CA ASP A 102 -0.24 2.24 10.28
C ASP A 102 -1.01 1.01 9.80
N ILE A 103 -0.40 0.08 9.05
CA ILE A 103 -1.15 -0.99 8.38
C ILE A 103 -1.66 -2.09 9.33
N GLY A 104 -0.84 -2.50 10.30
CA GLY A 104 -1.11 -3.63 11.18
C GLY A 104 0.08 -4.58 11.29
N ASN A 105 -0.17 -5.81 11.75
CA ASN A 105 0.89 -6.77 12.04
C ASN A 105 0.86 -7.96 11.08
N LEU A 106 2.05 -8.38 10.65
CA LEU A 106 2.31 -9.73 10.17
C LEU A 106 2.46 -10.67 11.37
N ASP A 107 1.96 -11.89 11.24
CA ASP A 107 2.28 -12.99 12.14
C ASP A 107 3.14 -14.00 11.37
N ALA A 108 4.43 -14.01 11.64
CA ALA A 108 5.39 -14.86 10.93
C ALA A 108 5.39 -16.26 11.53
N ASP A 109 5.17 -17.26 10.67
CA ASP A 109 5.20 -18.66 11.06
C ASP A 109 6.61 -19.13 11.46
N LYS A 110 6.71 -20.40 11.87
CA LYS A 110 7.98 -21.04 12.23
C LYS A 110 9.02 -21.07 11.09
N ASP A 111 8.58 -20.93 9.84
CA ASP A 111 9.43 -20.89 8.65
C ASP A 111 9.77 -19.44 8.25
N GLY A 112 9.39 -18.46 9.08
CA GLY A 112 9.65 -17.04 8.90
C GLY A 112 8.82 -16.40 7.78
N LYS A 113 7.68 -17.00 7.41
CA LYS A 113 6.80 -16.52 6.34
C LYS A 113 5.56 -15.87 6.90
N SER A 114 5.10 -14.81 6.25
CA SER A 114 3.83 -14.17 6.57
C SER A 114 3.26 -13.42 5.37
N ARG A 115 1.96 -13.18 5.40
CA ARG A 115 1.25 -12.39 4.39
C ARG A 115 0.13 -11.59 5.03
N ILE A 116 -0.02 -10.34 4.60
CA ILE A 116 -1.18 -9.50 4.91
C ILE A 116 -1.79 -8.99 3.61
N ASN A 117 -3.13 -9.00 3.56
CA ASN A 117 -3.90 -8.43 2.45
C ASN A 117 -4.83 -7.37 3.05
N LEU A 118 -4.51 -6.11 2.79
CA LEU A 118 -5.28 -4.95 3.23
C LEU A 118 -6.22 -4.51 2.12
N LYS A 119 -7.52 -4.44 2.44
CA LYS A 119 -8.57 -3.95 1.54
C LYS A 119 -9.39 -2.88 2.25
N PRO A 120 -8.98 -1.60 2.15
CA PRO A 120 -9.64 -0.51 2.85
C PRO A 120 -11.02 -0.16 2.28
#